data_AF-A0A135UMP4-F1
#
_entry.id   AF-A0A135UMP4-F1
#
_cell.length_a   1.000
_cell.length_b   1.000
_cell.length_c   1.000
_cell.angle_alpha   90.00
_cell.angle_beta   90.00
_cell.angle_gamma   90.00
#
_symmetry.space_group_name_H-M   'P 1'
#
loop_
_entity.id
_entity.type
_entity.pdbx_description
1 polymer ?
#
loop_
_entity_poly.entity_id
_entity_poly.type
_entity_poly.pdbx_seq_one_letter_code
_entity_poly.pdbx_strand_id
1 'polypeptide(L)'
;MDDYMFREHVSKCRQVSEATHYVEVLNYSDPFYNSCEEHPLTMDEFDNFLHRRGAFEPPKLREGVKLLNGIRLVFVIPHLSCPEYGFELTHPRLQKNAKHKDTFTPHTISFTADAYESMVRAMRLPFRAIEGTSVVGPFFWCAYDQDDEDPTLQIIFRKSDVRKKGKTRGWELMLSHCFSNGITSGYVKGTPSSDIVAAIQHLTFCAKQVGHPMLLPIIILSHDLSSTTDQKQRDARDWLRKLEHAVSMRNEIEDEEGYVSQDGHLEVDAISRDLVECHSQVLWKRPQAYQAIVKEIDAGLVKFKEKVPKEHDTPLIDKLHRSMVARLQFYSLKLTGIENYQATTLERLHIQRSARESKIQFQMAGEQRRLAHASKRDSTAMKTISLLGAVFLPGTFLASVFSMTFFDFAKDADPVISKELWVYFAITVPLTIFIVGGWIVFDRRREGQFAVEDADLERNIEHMEADIMAMMRKRTMSKANTWTSVTSPIRP
;
A
#
# COMPACT_ATOMS: atom_id res chain seq x y z
N MET A 1 7.95 -16.88 -33.72
CA MET A 1 7.01 -16.01 -32.99
C MET A 1 7.77 -15.12 -32.01
N ASP A 2 8.48 -15.70 -31.03
CA ASP A 2 9.24 -14.97 -30.00
C ASP A 2 10.23 -13.93 -30.58
N ASP A 3 10.96 -14.27 -31.65
CA ASP A 3 11.90 -13.35 -32.31
C ASP A 3 11.21 -12.12 -32.93
N TYR A 4 10.05 -12.33 -33.57
CA TYR A 4 9.25 -11.27 -34.16
C TYR A 4 8.70 -10.34 -33.06
N MET A 5 8.12 -10.93 -32.00
CA MET A 5 7.60 -10.19 -30.84
C MET A 5 8.69 -9.36 -30.17
N PHE A 6 9.89 -9.93 -30.03
CA PHE A 6 11.04 -9.23 -29.48
C PHE A 6 11.40 -7.99 -30.31
N ARG A 7 11.59 -8.15 -31.62
CA ARG A 7 11.92 -7.03 -32.52
C ARG A 7 10.84 -5.96 -32.52
N GLU A 8 9.56 -6.36 -32.53
CA GLU A 8 8.44 -5.44 -32.45
C GLU A 8 8.49 -4.60 -31.17
N HIS A 9 8.72 -5.23 -30.01
CA HIS A 9 8.84 -4.51 -28.74
C HIS A 9 10.06 -3.58 -28.71
N VAL A 10 11.23 -4.05 -29.17
CA VAL A 10 12.45 -3.24 -29.22
C VAL A 10 12.26 -2.02 -30.13
N SER A 11 11.59 -2.17 -31.27
CA SER A 11 11.32 -1.04 -32.19
C SER A 11 10.44 0.05 -31.57
N LYS A 12 9.54 -0.31 -30.65
CA LYS A 12 8.68 0.62 -29.92
C LYS A 12 9.40 1.27 -28.73
N CYS A 13 10.57 0.75 -28.33
CA CYS A 13 11.26 1.23 -27.15
C CYS A 13 11.96 2.57 -27.38
N ARG A 14 11.75 3.48 -26.43
CA ARG A 14 12.59 4.66 -26.27
C ARG A 14 13.98 4.23 -25.80
N GLN A 15 15.00 4.72 -26.50
CA GLN A 15 16.40 4.46 -26.20
C GLN A 15 16.94 5.52 -25.25
N VAL A 16 17.57 5.09 -24.16
CA VAL A 16 18.20 5.97 -23.18
C VAL A 16 19.61 5.45 -22.93
N SER A 17 20.64 6.23 -23.24
CA SER A 17 22.01 5.81 -22.96
C SER A 17 22.32 6.00 -21.47
N GLU A 18 22.69 4.90 -20.81
CA GLU A 18 23.14 4.89 -19.42
C GLU A 18 24.53 4.26 -19.32
N ALA A 19 25.28 4.61 -18.27
CA ALA A 19 26.63 4.07 -18.07
C ALA A 19 26.57 2.57 -17.73
N THR A 20 27.34 1.78 -18.47
CA THR A 20 27.40 0.33 -18.38
C THR A 20 28.70 -0.13 -17.73
N HIS A 21 28.62 -1.24 -17.01
CA HIS A 21 29.75 -1.94 -16.39
C HIS A 21 29.60 -3.43 -16.68
N TYR A 22 30.70 -4.16 -16.49
CA TYR A 22 30.67 -5.61 -16.53
C TYR A 22 31.25 -6.21 -15.25
N VAL A 23 30.77 -7.41 -14.91
CA VAL A 23 31.40 -8.30 -13.94
C VAL A 23 31.62 -9.63 -14.64
N GLU A 24 32.85 -10.12 -14.57
CA GLU A 24 33.24 -11.41 -15.10
C GLU A 24 33.95 -12.22 -14.02
N VAL A 25 33.38 -13.36 -13.68
CA VAL A 25 34.00 -14.32 -12.76
C VAL A 25 34.14 -15.65 -13.49
N LEU A 26 35.37 -16.12 -13.64
CA LEU A 26 35.68 -17.39 -14.31
C LEU A 26 36.48 -18.27 -13.34
N ASN A 27 36.01 -19.50 -13.16
CA ASN A 27 36.69 -20.50 -12.35
C ASN A 27 37.22 -21.62 -13.26
N TYR A 28 38.49 -21.94 -13.10
CA TYR A 28 39.20 -22.99 -13.84
C TYR A 28 39.58 -24.15 -12.91
N SER A 29 39.96 -25.27 -13.51
CA SER A 29 40.46 -26.44 -12.78
C SER A 29 41.75 -26.14 -12.02
N ASP A 30 42.56 -25.20 -12.52
CA ASP A 30 43.71 -24.63 -11.81
C ASP A 30 43.33 -23.25 -11.26
N PRO A 31 43.28 -23.10 -9.91
CA PRO A 31 42.92 -21.84 -9.27
C PRO A 31 43.80 -20.63 -9.65
N PHE A 32 45.00 -20.86 -10.19
CA PHE A 32 45.86 -19.79 -10.67
C PHE A 32 45.22 -18.97 -11.80
N TYR A 33 44.35 -19.59 -12.61
CA TYR A 33 43.65 -18.93 -13.72
C TYR A 33 42.31 -18.33 -13.32
N ASN A 34 41.88 -18.46 -12.06
CA ASN A 34 40.62 -17.88 -11.62
C ASN A 34 40.66 -16.35 -11.73
N SER A 35 39.62 -15.78 -12.32
CA SER A 35 39.48 -14.33 -12.48
C SER A 35 38.17 -13.84 -11.86
N CYS A 36 38.20 -12.61 -11.34
CA CYS A 36 37.04 -11.88 -10.84
C CYS A 36 37.28 -10.41 -11.15
N GLU A 37 36.73 -9.94 -12.27
CA GLU A 37 36.94 -8.60 -12.80
C GLU A 37 35.64 -7.80 -12.75
N GLU A 38 35.75 -6.51 -12.41
CA GLU A 38 34.65 -5.55 -12.41
C GLU A 38 35.16 -4.21 -12.93
N HIS A 39 34.72 -3.82 -14.13
CA HIS A 39 35.16 -2.57 -14.77
C HIS A 39 34.02 -1.89 -15.54
N PRO A 40 34.12 -0.57 -15.78
CA PRO A 40 33.25 0.13 -16.71
C PRO A 40 33.33 -0.51 -18.11
N LEU A 41 32.18 -0.70 -18.75
CA LEU A 41 32.08 -1.24 -20.10
C LEU A 41 31.71 -0.11 -21.05
N THR A 42 32.66 0.33 -21.87
CA THR A 42 32.40 1.36 -22.88
C THR A 42 31.71 0.75 -24.10
N MET A 43 30.98 1.57 -24.86
CA MET A 43 30.19 1.07 -26.01
C MET A 43 31.06 0.56 -27.17
N ASP A 44 32.31 1.02 -27.27
CA ASP A 44 33.32 0.54 -28.22
C ASP A 44 33.86 -0.85 -27.86
N GLU A 45 33.94 -1.18 -26.57
CA GLU A 45 34.34 -2.51 -26.10
C GLU A 45 33.15 -3.46 -25.91
N PHE A 46 31.91 -2.96 -26.06
CA PHE A 46 30.69 -3.73 -25.83
C PHE A 46 30.62 -4.99 -26.70
N ASP A 47 30.83 -4.87 -28.02
CA ASP A 47 30.81 -6.02 -28.94
C ASP A 47 31.93 -7.04 -28.61
N ASN A 48 33.10 -6.54 -28.23
CA ASN A 48 34.23 -7.36 -27.82
C ASN A 48 33.89 -8.16 -26.54
N PHE A 49 33.21 -7.54 -25.57
CA PHE A 49 32.75 -8.24 -24.37
C PHE A 49 31.70 -9.29 -24.71
N LEU A 50 30.68 -8.94 -25.51
CA LEU A 50 29.62 -9.88 -25.90
C LEU A 50 30.20 -11.14 -26.57
N HIS A 51 31.15 -10.95 -27.49
CA HIS A 51 31.71 -12.03 -28.30
C HIS A 51 33.05 -12.59 -27.80
N ARG A 52 33.53 -12.18 -26.61
CA ARG A 52 34.81 -12.63 -26.02
C ARG A 52 36.02 -12.42 -26.93
N ARG A 53 36.17 -11.21 -27.47
CA ARG A 53 37.28 -10.82 -28.35
C ARG A 53 38.20 -9.81 -27.66
N GLY A 54 39.45 -9.72 -28.11
CA GLY A 54 40.40 -8.74 -27.61
C GLY A 54 40.71 -8.93 -26.13
N ALA A 55 40.43 -7.92 -25.30
CA ALA A 55 40.69 -7.96 -23.86
C ALA A 55 39.87 -9.05 -23.11
N PHE A 56 38.78 -9.54 -23.70
CA PHE A 56 37.88 -10.54 -23.11
C PHE A 56 38.06 -11.95 -23.67
N GLU A 57 39.12 -12.16 -24.46
CA GLU A 57 39.45 -13.47 -25.01
C GLU A 57 39.86 -14.43 -23.89
N PRO A 58 39.43 -15.71 -23.93
CA PRO A 58 39.88 -16.69 -22.94
C PRO A 58 41.41 -16.73 -22.84
N PRO A 59 41.99 -16.77 -21.63
CA PRO A 59 43.43 -16.86 -21.46
C PRO A 59 43.97 -18.14 -22.11
N LYS A 60 45.19 -18.10 -22.62
CA LYS A 60 45.88 -19.29 -23.14
C LYS A 60 46.15 -20.26 -21.98
N LEU A 61 45.37 -21.33 -21.92
CA LEU A 61 45.44 -22.34 -20.87
C LEU A 61 46.59 -23.31 -21.10
N ARG A 62 47.22 -23.77 -20.02
CA ARG A 62 48.15 -24.91 -20.06
C ARG A 62 47.40 -26.21 -20.36
N GLU A 63 48.12 -27.20 -20.89
CA GLU A 63 47.58 -28.51 -21.22
C GLU A 63 46.94 -29.16 -19.98
N GLY A 64 45.67 -29.56 -20.09
CA GLY A 64 44.88 -30.13 -18.99
C GLY A 64 44.09 -29.14 -18.13
N VAL A 65 44.31 -27.82 -18.25
CA VAL A 65 43.48 -26.81 -17.57
C VAL A 65 42.21 -26.56 -18.36
N LYS A 66 41.04 -26.66 -17.69
CA LYS A 66 39.73 -26.44 -18.28
C LYS A 66 38.94 -25.40 -17.50
N LEU A 67 38.09 -24.65 -18.20
CA LEU A 67 37.08 -23.81 -17.56
C LEU A 67 36.03 -24.71 -16.90
N LEU A 68 35.75 -24.47 -15.63
CA LEU A 68 34.75 -25.23 -14.87
C LEU A 68 33.39 -24.54 -14.91
N ASN A 69 33.38 -23.23 -14.63
CA ASN A 69 32.16 -22.44 -14.63
C ASN A 69 32.50 -20.96 -14.63
N GLY A 70 31.47 -20.13 -14.85
CA GLY A 70 31.62 -18.70 -14.70
C GLY A 70 30.30 -17.95 -14.73
N ILE A 71 30.38 -16.67 -14.43
CA ILE A 71 29.27 -15.73 -14.61
C ILE A 71 29.78 -14.47 -15.30
N ARG A 72 29.04 -14.01 -16.30
CA ARG A 72 29.35 -12.82 -17.11
C ARG A 72 28.13 -11.93 -17.12
N LEU A 73 28.22 -10.76 -16.51
CA LEU A 73 27.10 -9.85 -16.36
C LEU A 73 27.41 -8.51 -17.00
N VAL A 74 26.52 -8.04 -17.86
CA VAL A 74 26.43 -6.62 -18.21
C VAL A 74 25.50 -5.97 -17.20
N PHE A 75 25.87 -4.83 -16.64
CA PHE A 75 24.95 -4.12 -15.75
C PHE A 75 24.99 -2.60 -15.85
N VAL A 76 23.83 -2.02 -15.57
CA VAL A 76 23.59 -0.58 -15.53
C VAL A 76 23.24 -0.20 -14.09
N ILE A 77 24.27 0.03 -13.27
CA ILE A 77 24.12 0.43 -11.86
C ILE A 77 25.15 1.53 -11.50
N PRO A 78 24.96 2.26 -10.37
CA PRO A 78 25.94 3.22 -9.86
C PRO A 78 27.27 2.53 -9.54
N HIS A 79 28.37 3.07 -10.06
CA HIS A 79 29.73 2.65 -9.72
C HIS A 79 29.98 2.72 -8.21
N LEU A 80 30.66 1.71 -7.67
CA LEU A 80 31.14 1.67 -6.30
C LEU A 80 32.55 2.26 -6.21
N SER A 81 32.70 3.44 -5.61
CA SER A 81 34.02 3.84 -5.10
C SER A 81 34.16 3.27 -3.69
N CYS A 82 35.18 2.45 -3.44
CA CYS A 82 35.56 1.97 -2.11
C CYS A 82 35.70 3.15 -1.12
N PRO A 83 35.28 3.00 0.15
CA PRO A 83 35.62 3.97 1.18
C PRO A 83 37.00 3.63 1.75
N GLU A 84 38.05 4.26 1.24
CA GLU A 84 39.27 4.44 2.03
C GLU A 84 39.13 5.72 2.86
N TYR A 85 39.11 5.52 4.18
CA TYR A 85 39.20 6.53 5.25
C TYR A 85 38.00 7.46 5.46
N GLY A 86 37.72 7.70 6.75
CA GLY A 86 36.48 8.25 7.26
C GLY A 86 36.32 9.76 7.18
N PHE A 87 35.25 10.18 7.87
CA PHE A 87 34.73 11.53 8.11
C PHE A 87 33.71 12.10 7.11
N GLU A 88 32.71 12.70 7.75
CA GLU A 88 31.39 13.05 7.26
C GLU A 88 31.34 14.48 6.67
N LEU A 89 30.36 14.70 5.77
CA LEU A 89 29.76 15.97 5.35
C LEU A 89 30.63 16.98 4.57
N THR A 90 30.43 17.04 3.25
CA THR A 90 29.75 18.14 2.50
C THR A 90 29.96 17.93 0.99
N HIS A 91 28.90 18.00 0.18
CA HIS A 91 28.88 17.69 -1.27
C HIS A 91 30.01 18.38 -2.07
N PRO A 92 30.64 17.68 -3.05
CA PRO A 92 30.21 17.83 -4.45
C PRO A 92 30.50 16.63 -5.41
N ARG A 93 29.68 16.51 -6.47
CA ARG A 93 29.95 15.83 -7.77
C ARG A 93 30.28 14.32 -7.78
N LEU A 94 29.27 13.45 -7.91
CA LEU A 94 29.43 12.15 -8.59
C LEU A 94 28.12 11.71 -9.26
N GLN A 95 28.13 11.65 -10.59
CA GLN A 95 26.94 11.60 -11.43
C GLN A 95 26.75 10.19 -12.03
N LYS A 96 26.40 9.16 -11.25
CA LYS A 96 26.33 7.76 -11.75
C LYS A 96 25.12 7.01 -11.19
N ASN A 97 24.05 6.80 -11.98
CA ASN A 97 22.81 6.08 -11.63
C ASN A 97 22.06 5.71 -12.94
N ALA A 98 21.11 4.76 -12.91
CA ALA A 98 20.01 4.80 -13.87
C ALA A 98 19.20 6.09 -13.60
N LYS A 99 19.44 7.13 -14.40
CA LYS A 99 19.04 8.53 -14.11
C LYS A 99 17.63 8.84 -14.61
N HIS A 100 17.15 8.07 -15.59
CA HIS A 100 15.94 8.43 -16.28
C HIS A 100 14.72 8.14 -15.41
N LYS A 101 13.81 9.12 -15.28
CA LYS A 101 12.59 8.96 -14.48
C LYS A 101 11.71 7.82 -14.97
N ASP A 102 11.92 7.43 -16.22
CA ASP A 102 11.15 6.43 -16.95
C ASP A 102 11.95 5.13 -17.19
N THR A 103 13.08 4.93 -16.51
CA THR A 103 13.99 3.79 -16.70
C THR A 103 13.28 2.42 -16.66
N PHE A 104 12.18 2.26 -15.90
CA PHE A 104 11.36 1.04 -15.83
C PHE A 104 9.93 1.23 -16.34
N THR A 105 9.66 2.26 -17.13
CA THR A 105 8.36 2.40 -17.81
C THR A 105 8.27 1.44 -18.99
N PRO A 106 7.06 1.10 -19.45
CA PRO A 106 6.89 0.32 -20.67
C PRO A 106 7.69 0.94 -21.82
N HIS A 107 8.28 0.09 -22.66
CA HIS A 107 8.98 0.50 -23.87
C HIS A 107 10.16 1.46 -23.60
N THR A 108 11.00 1.19 -22.60
CA THR A 108 12.22 1.97 -22.34
C THR A 108 13.41 1.06 -22.12
N ILE A 109 14.47 1.23 -22.93
CA ILE A 109 15.69 0.44 -22.85
C ILE A 109 16.91 1.33 -22.59
N SER A 110 17.88 0.80 -21.86
CA SER A 110 19.10 1.54 -21.43
C SER A 110 20.24 1.50 -22.46
N PHE A 111 19.92 1.13 -23.71
CA PHE A 111 20.85 0.95 -24.82
C PHE A 111 20.23 1.48 -26.11
N THR A 112 21.02 1.53 -27.19
CA THR A 112 20.46 1.59 -28.54
C THR A 112 19.73 0.28 -28.87
N ALA A 113 18.77 0.32 -29.78
CA ALA A 113 18.03 -0.88 -30.20
C ALA A 113 18.99 -1.98 -30.69
N ASP A 114 19.97 -1.61 -31.52
CA ASP A 114 20.95 -2.54 -32.07
C ASP A 114 21.84 -3.14 -30.98
N ALA A 115 22.35 -2.33 -30.04
CA ALA A 115 23.18 -2.84 -28.95
C ALA A 115 22.39 -3.77 -28.02
N TYR A 116 21.13 -3.44 -27.74
CA TYR A 116 20.25 -4.30 -26.94
C TYR A 116 19.96 -5.62 -27.65
N GLU A 117 19.65 -5.60 -28.95
CA GLU A 117 19.44 -6.80 -29.76
C GLU A 117 20.71 -7.67 -29.82
N SER A 118 21.87 -7.06 -30.08
CA SER A 118 23.17 -7.76 -30.08
C SER A 118 23.46 -8.40 -28.73
N MET A 119 23.23 -7.70 -27.61
CA MET A 119 23.41 -8.26 -26.26
C MET A 119 22.52 -9.46 -26.02
N VAL A 120 21.22 -9.32 -26.29
CA VAL A 120 20.23 -10.37 -26.03
C VAL A 120 20.54 -11.62 -26.86
N ARG A 121 20.96 -11.46 -28.13
CA ARG A 121 21.33 -12.59 -29.00
C ARG A 121 22.66 -13.21 -28.61
N ALA A 122 23.72 -12.42 -28.46
CA ALA A 122 25.06 -12.92 -28.18
C ALA A 122 25.16 -13.63 -26.83
N MET A 123 24.44 -13.13 -25.82
CA MET A 123 24.38 -13.75 -24.48
C MET A 123 23.23 -14.76 -24.32
N ARG A 124 22.49 -15.07 -25.40
CA ARG A 124 21.33 -16.00 -25.41
C ARG A 124 20.30 -15.68 -24.32
N LEU A 125 20.05 -14.40 -24.06
CA LEU A 125 19.10 -13.92 -23.05
C LEU A 125 17.66 -14.15 -23.52
N PRO A 126 16.69 -14.29 -22.58
CA PRO A 126 15.29 -14.52 -22.92
C PRO A 126 14.68 -13.34 -23.69
N PHE A 127 14.24 -13.60 -24.93
CA PHE A 127 13.54 -12.63 -25.79
C PHE A 127 12.30 -12.04 -25.13
N ARG A 128 11.56 -12.87 -24.38
CA ARG A 128 10.32 -12.48 -23.66
C ARG A 128 10.56 -11.46 -22.56
N ALA A 129 11.80 -11.24 -22.14
CA ALA A 129 12.08 -10.34 -21.03
C ALA A 129 11.68 -8.89 -21.31
N ILE A 130 11.71 -8.46 -22.58
CA ILE A 130 11.30 -7.11 -22.99
C ILE A 130 9.82 -6.83 -22.71
N GLU A 131 8.96 -7.85 -22.88
CA GLU A 131 7.51 -7.77 -22.64
C GLU A 131 7.19 -7.50 -21.17
N GLY A 132 8.05 -7.99 -20.28
CA GLY A 132 7.86 -7.86 -18.84
C GLY A 132 8.51 -6.62 -18.20
N THR A 133 9.15 -5.73 -18.98
CA THR A 133 9.93 -4.59 -18.45
C THR A 133 9.14 -3.69 -17.49
N SER A 134 7.83 -3.60 -17.69
CA SER A 134 6.92 -2.79 -16.87
C SER A 134 6.05 -3.59 -15.89
N VAL A 135 6.31 -4.89 -15.69
CA VAL A 135 5.54 -5.71 -14.74
C VAL A 135 5.66 -5.11 -13.33
N VAL A 136 4.50 -4.83 -12.72
CA VAL A 136 4.43 -4.24 -11.38
C VAL A 136 4.51 -5.35 -10.33
N GLY A 137 5.43 -5.21 -9.39
CA GLY A 137 5.65 -6.19 -8.31
C GLY A 137 6.79 -7.18 -8.59
N PRO A 138 7.09 -8.08 -7.64
CA PRO A 138 8.12 -9.10 -7.83
C PRO A 138 7.63 -10.15 -8.84
N PHE A 139 8.49 -10.52 -9.78
CA PHE A 139 8.22 -11.50 -10.82
C PHE A 139 9.44 -12.36 -11.06
N PHE A 140 9.27 -13.68 -11.05
CA PHE A 140 10.31 -14.64 -11.36
C PHE A 140 9.77 -15.64 -12.40
N TRP A 141 10.60 -15.96 -13.37
CA TRP A 141 10.29 -16.96 -14.40
C TRP A 141 11.57 -17.70 -14.78
N CYS A 142 11.45 -19.00 -15.02
CA CYS A 142 12.54 -19.80 -15.57
C CYS A 142 12.03 -20.89 -16.52
N ALA A 143 12.73 -21.06 -17.65
CA ALA A 143 12.48 -22.15 -18.59
C ALA A 143 13.74 -22.47 -19.39
N TYR A 144 13.73 -23.61 -20.07
CA TYR A 144 14.71 -23.87 -21.12
C TYR A 144 14.38 -23.03 -22.35
N ASP A 145 15.40 -22.64 -23.11
CA ASP A 145 15.22 -22.13 -24.46
C ASP A 145 14.74 -23.23 -25.42
N GLN A 146 14.44 -22.85 -26.66
CA GLN A 146 13.96 -23.77 -27.70
C GLN A 146 15.10 -24.41 -28.53
N ASP A 147 16.34 -24.32 -28.04
CA ASP A 147 17.48 -24.98 -28.68
C ASP A 147 17.62 -26.40 -28.12
N ASP A 148 17.27 -27.39 -28.95
CA ASP A 148 17.32 -28.80 -28.55
C ASP A 148 18.75 -29.35 -28.50
N GLU A 149 19.71 -28.74 -29.22
CA GLU A 149 21.09 -29.24 -29.31
C GLU A 149 21.95 -28.75 -28.14
N ASP A 150 21.88 -27.47 -27.80
CA ASP A 150 22.60 -26.87 -26.66
C ASP A 150 21.63 -26.02 -25.84
N PRO A 151 20.73 -26.64 -25.06
CA PRO A 151 19.72 -25.90 -24.32
C PRO A 151 20.36 -24.98 -23.28
N THR A 152 19.76 -23.82 -23.05
CA THR A 152 20.11 -22.90 -21.97
C THR A 152 18.97 -22.80 -20.96
N LEU A 153 19.29 -22.63 -19.68
CA LEU A 153 18.31 -22.27 -18.67
C LEU A 153 18.19 -20.74 -18.61
N GLN A 154 17.08 -20.23 -19.14
CA GLN A 154 16.76 -18.81 -19.11
C GLN A 154 16.03 -18.46 -17.82
N ILE A 155 16.43 -17.33 -17.22
CA ILE A 155 15.85 -16.83 -15.97
C ILE A 155 15.54 -15.35 -16.15
N ILE A 156 14.35 -14.97 -15.70
CA ILE A 156 13.95 -13.57 -15.57
C ILE A 156 13.58 -13.37 -14.11
N PHE A 157 14.23 -12.42 -13.45
CA PHE A 157 13.86 -12.01 -12.11
C PHE A 157 13.78 -10.49 -12.06
N ARG A 158 12.67 -9.94 -11.62
CA ARG A 158 12.49 -8.49 -11.60
C ARG A 158 11.62 -8.07 -10.44
N LYS A 159 11.80 -6.82 -10.07
CA LYS A 159 10.94 -6.11 -9.14
C LYS A 159 10.93 -4.66 -9.58
N SER A 160 9.99 -4.34 -10.47
CA SER A 160 9.71 -2.95 -10.82
C SER A 160 8.69 -2.40 -9.82
N ASP A 161 8.98 -1.23 -9.25
CA ASP A 161 8.17 -0.63 -8.19
C ASP A 161 7.91 0.87 -8.36
N VAL A 162 6.78 1.23 -7.76
CA VAL A 162 6.11 2.51 -7.54
C VAL A 162 6.99 3.75 -7.69
N ARG A 163 6.48 4.72 -8.46
CA ARG A 163 7.03 6.07 -8.52
C ARG A 163 6.97 6.71 -7.14
N LYS A 164 8.12 6.94 -6.51
CA LYS A 164 8.21 7.76 -5.28
C LYS A 164 8.80 9.11 -5.62
N LYS A 165 8.05 10.19 -5.38
CA LYS A 165 8.44 11.58 -5.74
C LYS A 165 8.85 11.72 -7.22
N GLY A 166 8.13 11.03 -8.12
CA GLY A 166 8.38 11.09 -9.58
C GLY A 166 9.63 10.35 -10.08
N LYS A 167 10.27 9.50 -9.25
CA LYS A 167 11.38 8.62 -9.66
C LYS A 167 10.93 7.15 -9.56
N THR A 168 11.26 6.35 -10.57
CA THR A 168 11.07 4.90 -10.55
C THR A 168 12.04 4.24 -9.57
N ARG A 169 11.58 3.17 -8.91
CA ARG A 169 12.39 2.32 -8.06
C ARG A 169 12.25 0.88 -8.54
N GLY A 170 13.31 0.10 -8.43
CA GLY A 170 13.27 -1.28 -8.88
C GLY A 170 14.55 -1.74 -9.52
N TRP A 171 14.48 -2.97 -9.98
CA TRP A 171 15.55 -3.68 -10.64
C TRP A 171 15.01 -4.81 -11.54
N GLU A 172 15.81 -5.19 -12.52
CA GLU A 172 15.59 -6.35 -13.38
C GLU A 172 16.90 -7.14 -13.56
N LEU A 173 16.74 -8.45 -13.71
CA LEU A 173 17.77 -9.44 -13.93
C LEU A 173 17.30 -10.38 -15.04
N MET A 174 18.12 -10.51 -16.07
CA MET A 174 18.00 -11.52 -17.11
C MET A 174 19.23 -12.40 -17.05
N LEU A 175 19.05 -13.72 -16.98
CA LEU A 175 20.16 -14.67 -17.04
C LEU A 175 19.88 -15.74 -18.10
N SER A 176 20.95 -16.27 -18.65
CA SER A 176 20.96 -17.46 -19.50
C SER A 176 22.15 -18.32 -19.11
N HIS A 177 21.87 -19.54 -18.66
CA HIS A 177 22.89 -20.50 -18.24
C HIS A 177 23.08 -21.56 -19.31
N CYS A 178 24.30 -21.67 -19.81
CA CYS A 178 24.69 -22.65 -20.81
C CYS A 178 25.25 -23.91 -20.11
N PHE A 179 24.56 -25.04 -20.30
CA PHE A 179 24.92 -26.29 -19.62
C PHE A 179 26.21 -26.90 -20.17
N SER A 180 26.56 -26.66 -21.44
CA SER A 180 27.75 -27.22 -22.06
C SER A 180 29.05 -26.62 -21.48
N ASN A 181 29.09 -25.29 -21.31
CA ASN A 181 30.28 -24.59 -20.82
C ASN A 181 30.21 -24.15 -19.34
N GLY A 182 29.07 -24.32 -18.67
CA GLY A 182 28.88 -23.94 -17.27
C GLY A 182 28.89 -22.43 -17.01
N ILE A 183 28.74 -21.60 -18.05
CA ILE A 183 28.75 -20.15 -17.94
C ILE A 183 27.32 -19.62 -17.86
N THR A 184 27.07 -18.76 -16.88
CA THR A 184 25.85 -17.96 -16.79
C THR A 184 26.12 -16.58 -17.38
N SER A 185 25.49 -16.24 -18.50
CA SER A 185 25.53 -14.88 -19.05
C SER A 185 24.29 -14.11 -18.60
N GLY A 186 24.39 -12.80 -18.43
CA GLY A 186 23.28 -12.05 -17.88
C GLY A 186 23.35 -10.55 -18.05
N TYR A 187 22.20 -9.92 -17.84
CA TYR A 187 22.03 -8.49 -17.81
C TYR A 187 21.31 -8.07 -16.53
N VAL A 188 21.82 -7.05 -15.85
CA VAL A 188 21.26 -6.52 -14.61
C VAL A 188 21.07 -5.02 -14.71
N LYS A 189 19.92 -4.53 -14.27
CA LYS A 189 19.65 -3.10 -14.20
C LYS A 189 18.98 -2.77 -12.88
N GLY A 190 19.47 -1.75 -12.20
CA GLY A 190 19.03 -1.43 -10.85
C GLY A 190 19.02 0.06 -10.56
N THR A 191 18.05 0.50 -9.77
CA THR A 191 18.05 1.85 -9.19
C THR A 191 18.88 1.89 -7.90
N PRO A 192 19.34 3.08 -7.46
CA PRO A 192 20.12 3.22 -6.22
C PRO A 192 19.37 2.83 -4.95
N SER A 193 18.04 2.82 -5.00
CA SER A 193 17.20 2.36 -3.90
C SER A 193 17.04 0.84 -3.83
N SER A 194 17.66 0.09 -4.76
CA SER A 194 17.66 -1.38 -4.76
C SER A 194 18.95 -1.92 -4.17
N ASP A 195 18.88 -3.09 -3.56
CA ASP A 195 20.03 -3.77 -2.96
C ASP A 195 20.87 -4.55 -4.00
N ILE A 196 20.70 -4.27 -5.30
CA ILE A 196 21.40 -4.97 -6.39
C ILE A 196 22.91 -4.78 -6.31
N VAL A 197 23.36 -3.58 -5.95
CA VAL A 197 24.78 -3.29 -5.78
C VAL A 197 25.38 -4.19 -4.69
N ALA A 198 24.72 -4.28 -3.54
CA ALA A 198 25.13 -5.17 -2.45
C ALA A 198 25.03 -6.65 -2.85
N ALA A 199 24.05 -7.03 -3.68
CA ALA A 199 23.91 -8.38 -4.19
C ALA A 199 25.07 -8.77 -5.14
N ILE A 200 25.53 -7.86 -6.01
CA ILE A 200 26.67 -8.09 -6.91
C ILE A 200 27.97 -8.19 -6.10
N GLN A 201 28.16 -7.35 -5.08
CA GLN A 201 29.30 -7.51 -4.17
C GLN A 201 29.28 -8.86 -3.43
N HIS A 202 28.12 -9.30 -2.96
CA HIS A 202 27.99 -10.62 -2.35
C HIS A 202 28.32 -11.74 -3.35
N LEU A 203 27.96 -11.58 -4.63
CA LEU A 203 28.32 -12.52 -5.68
C LEU A 203 29.84 -12.61 -5.88
N THR A 204 30.56 -11.48 -5.88
CA THR A 204 32.03 -11.48 -6.02
C THR A 204 32.72 -12.12 -4.81
N PHE A 205 32.22 -11.93 -3.58
CA PHE A 205 32.67 -12.69 -2.41
C PHE A 205 32.40 -14.19 -2.52
N CYS A 206 31.34 -14.57 -3.24
CA CYS A 206 30.97 -15.96 -3.53
C CYS A 206 31.52 -16.45 -4.89
N ALA A 207 32.58 -15.85 -5.42
CA ALA A 207 33.13 -16.15 -6.76
C ALA A 207 33.32 -17.65 -7.06
N LYS A 208 33.72 -18.45 -6.07
CA LYS A 208 33.91 -19.92 -6.23
C LYS A 208 32.62 -20.71 -6.43
N GLN A 209 31.46 -20.10 -6.17
CA GLN A 209 30.14 -20.75 -6.17
C GLN A 209 29.28 -20.37 -7.38
N VAL A 210 29.79 -19.52 -8.29
CA VAL A 210 29.05 -18.96 -9.43
C VAL A 210 28.60 -19.98 -10.48
N GLY A 211 29.06 -21.24 -10.37
CA GLY A 211 28.62 -22.32 -11.26
C GLY A 211 27.15 -22.71 -11.11
N HIS A 212 26.46 -22.27 -10.05
CA HIS A 212 25.02 -22.48 -9.93
C HIS A 212 24.23 -21.24 -10.39
N PRO A 213 23.37 -21.32 -11.43
CA PRO A 213 22.71 -20.14 -12.01
C PRO A 213 21.71 -19.45 -11.07
N MET A 214 21.15 -20.19 -10.10
CA MET A 214 20.29 -19.63 -9.04
C MET A 214 21.04 -18.90 -7.92
N LEU A 215 22.39 -18.85 -7.92
CA LEU A 215 23.15 -18.17 -6.88
C LEU A 215 22.76 -16.69 -6.78
N LEU A 216 22.87 -15.94 -7.87
CA LEU A 216 22.54 -14.52 -7.88
C LEU A 216 21.05 -14.26 -7.56
N PRO A 217 20.06 -14.97 -8.15
CA PRO A 217 18.66 -14.86 -7.75
C PRO A 217 18.43 -15.07 -6.24
N ILE A 218 19.08 -16.07 -5.63
CA ILE A 218 18.94 -16.36 -4.20
C ILE A 218 19.62 -15.28 -3.34
N ILE A 219 20.77 -14.75 -3.77
CA ILE A 219 21.42 -13.61 -3.09
C ILE A 219 20.49 -12.39 -3.12
N ILE A 220 19.90 -12.05 -4.27
CA ILE A 220 18.96 -10.93 -4.38
C ILE A 220 17.73 -11.16 -3.49
N LEU A 221 17.15 -12.36 -3.53
CA LEU A 221 16.03 -12.73 -2.67
C LEU A 221 16.39 -12.59 -1.18
N SER A 222 17.62 -12.93 -0.78
CA SER A 222 18.06 -12.82 0.60
C SER A 222 18.11 -11.38 1.12
N HIS A 223 18.51 -10.43 0.27
CA HIS A 223 18.46 -9.00 0.57
C HIS A 223 17.01 -8.50 0.63
N ASP A 224 16.18 -8.95 -0.31
CA ASP A 224 14.76 -8.59 -0.35
C ASP A 224 13.95 -9.11 0.86
N LEU A 225 14.36 -10.25 1.43
CA LEU A 225 13.77 -10.89 2.61
C LEU A 225 14.56 -10.65 3.92
N SER A 226 15.38 -9.59 3.95
CA SER A 226 16.12 -9.15 5.13
C SER A 226 15.22 -8.82 6.33
N SER A 227 15.83 -8.76 7.52
CA SER A 227 15.16 -8.52 8.80
C SER A 227 14.42 -7.18 8.88
N THR A 228 14.72 -6.22 8.00
CA THR A 228 14.03 -4.92 7.92
C THR A 228 12.52 -5.08 7.69
N THR A 229 12.09 -6.08 6.92
CA THR A 229 10.66 -6.33 6.68
C THR A 229 10.00 -6.89 7.95
N ASP A 230 10.70 -7.77 8.66
CA ASP A 230 10.22 -8.36 9.91
C ASP A 230 10.07 -7.28 11.00
N GLN A 231 11.02 -6.34 11.06
CA GLN A 231 10.97 -5.22 12.00
C GLN A 231 9.75 -4.32 11.71
N LYS A 232 9.48 -3.97 10.44
CA LYS A 232 8.30 -3.18 10.07
C LYS A 232 6.98 -3.81 10.52
N GLN A 233 6.87 -5.14 10.47
CA GLN A 233 5.69 -5.85 10.96
C GLN A 233 5.60 -5.82 12.49
N ARG A 234 6.73 -5.87 13.20
CA ARG A 234 6.78 -5.69 14.65
C ARG A 234 6.35 -4.27 15.05
N ASP A 235 6.93 -3.27 14.39
CA ASP A 235 6.61 -1.85 14.63
C ASP A 235 5.13 -1.57 14.37
N ALA A 236 4.57 -2.12 13.28
CA ALA A 236 3.15 -1.99 12.97
C ALA A 236 2.23 -2.61 14.03
N ARG A 237 2.65 -3.72 14.66
CA ARG A 237 1.89 -4.29 15.78
C ARG A 237 1.94 -3.39 17.00
N ASP A 238 3.11 -2.88 17.33
CA ASP A 238 3.28 -2.04 18.52
C ASP A 238 2.52 -0.71 18.34
N TRP A 239 2.50 -0.18 17.12
CA TRP A 239 1.64 0.94 16.75
C TRP A 239 0.15 0.58 16.84
N LEU A 240 -0.27 -0.56 16.29
CA LEU A 240 -1.64 -1.03 16.42
C LEU A 240 -2.06 -1.11 17.88
N ARG A 241 -1.22 -1.63 18.79
CA ARG A 241 -1.53 -1.65 20.23
C ARG A 241 -1.84 -0.24 20.76
N LYS A 242 -1.01 0.76 20.43
CA LYS A 242 -1.27 2.16 20.82
C LYS A 242 -2.63 2.64 20.29
N LEU A 243 -2.98 2.30 19.05
CA LEU A 243 -4.29 2.63 18.47
C LEU A 243 -5.44 1.88 19.15
N GLU A 244 -5.26 0.61 19.52
CA GLU A 244 -6.26 -0.16 20.28
C GLU A 244 -6.54 0.48 21.65
N HIS A 245 -5.52 0.98 22.34
CA HIS A 245 -5.70 1.71 23.61
C HIS A 245 -6.48 3.00 23.38
N ALA A 246 -6.10 3.80 22.38
CA ALA A 246 -6.78 5.05 22.06
C ALA A 246 -8.26 4.85 21.68
N VAL A 247 -8.58 3.80 20.92
CA VAL A 247 -9.96 3.50 20.51
C VAL A 247 -10.75 2.83 21.64
N SER A 248 -10.11 2.04 22.51
CA SER A 248 -10.80 1.24 23.54
C SER A 248 -10.94 1.95 24.89
N MET A 249 -10.15 2.99 25.20
CA MET A 249 -10.06 3.60 26.54
C MET A 249 -9.79 2.54 27.63
N ARG A 250 -8.91 1.56 27.35
CA ARG A 250 -8.46 0.58 28.36
C ARG A 250 -7.27 1.18 29.11
N ASN A 251 -7.46 1.43 30.40
CA ASN A 251 -6.49 1.96 31.38
C ASN A 251 -5.33 0.98 31.67
N GLU A 252 -4.57 0.58 30.65
CA GLU A 252 -3.47 -0.38 30.79
C GLU A 252 -2.10 0.21 30.39
N ILE A 253 -2.00 1.50 30.02
CA ILE A 253 -0.74 2.22 29.73
C ILE A 253 -0.80 3.61 30.39
N GLU A 254 0.34 4.11 30.89
CA GLU A 254 0.50 5.45 31.48
C GLU A 254 -0.02 6.56 30.55
N ASP A 255 -0.81 7.48 31.12
CA ASP A 255 -1.57 8.54 30.45
C ASP A 255 -0.72 9.58 29.67
N GLU A 256 0.61 9.44 29.64
CA GLU A 256 1.53 10.41 29.04
C GLU A 256 1.79 10.22 27.51
N GLU A 257 1.29 9.17 26.86
CA GLU A 257 1.55 8.91 25.41
C GLU A 257 0.31 8.91 24.48
N GLY A 258 -0.87 9.32 24.94
CA GLY A 258 -2.13 9.08 24.21
C GLY A 258 -2.58 10.17 23.24
N TYR A 259 -3.35 9.78 22.20
CA TYR A 259 -4.13 10.62 21.25
C TYR A 259 -5.23 11.47 21.92
N VAL A 260 -4.99 11.88 23.16
CA VAL A 260 -5.87 12.64 24.02
C VAL A 260 -5.20 14.00 24.22
N SER A 261 -5.79 15.07 23.69
CA SER A 261 -5.27 16.42 23.87
C SER A 261 -5.25 16.78 25.38
N GLN A 262 -4.47 17.80 25.77
CA GLN A 262 -4.37 18.27 27.17
C GLN A 262 -5.74 18.56 27.83
N ASP A 263 -6.78 18.82 27.02
CA ASP A 263 -8.16 19.06 27.44
C ASP A 263 -9.01 17.78 27.63
N GLY A 264 -8.43 16.58 27.49
CA GLY A 264 -9.12 15.29 27.64
C GLY A 264 -9.94 14.85 26.42
N HIS A 265 -9.83 15.55 25.29
CA HIS A 265 -10.52 15.21 24.05
C HIS A 265 -9.69 14.28 23.16
N LEU A 266 -10.34 13.24 22.62
CA LEU A 266 -9.72 12.30 21.69
C LEU A 266 -9.56 12.94 20.30
N GLU A 267 -8.34 12.97 19.76
CA GLU A 267 -8.08 13.46 18.39
C GLU A 267 -8.46 12.40 17.35
N VAL A 268 -9.75 12.36 16.99
CA VAL A 268 -10.33 11.40 16.05
C VAL A 268 -9.62 11.40 14.69
N ASP A 269 -9.19 12.57 14.20
CA ASP A 269 -8.51 12.71 12.92
C ASP A 269 -7.09 12.12 12.95
N ALA A 270 -6.36 12.31 14.05
CA ALA A 270 -5.04 11.72 14.24
C ALA A 270 -5.13 10.19 14.26
N ILE A 271 -6.09 9.62 14.99
CA ILE A 271 -6.34 8.17 15.00
C ILE A 271 -6.70 7.65 13.60
N SER A 272 -7.45 8.43 12.82
CA SER A 272 -7.85 8.04 11.46
C SER A 272 -6.66 7.92 10.52
N ARG A 273 -5.81 8.95 10.53
CA ARG A 273 -4.58 8.99 9.74
C ARG A 273 -3.68 7.81 10.12
N ASP A 274 -3.50 7.60 11.42
CA ASP A 274 -2.59 6.60 11.93
C ASP A 274 -3.11 5.16 11.73
N LEU A 275 -4.43 4.93 11.80
CA LEU A 275 -5.05 3.66 11.39
C LEU A 275 -4.81 3.35 9.91
N VAL A 276 -4.93 4.35 9.03
CA VAL A 276 -4.70 4.18 7.58
C VAL A 276 -3.22 3.95 7.29
N GLU A 277 -2.33 4.67 7.97
CA GLU A 277 -0.89 4.53 7.80
C GLU A 277 -0.40 3.17 8.32
N CYS A 278 -0.84 2.76 9.51
CA CYS A 278 -0.57 1.43 10.05
C CYS A 278 -1.09 0.34 9.10
N HIS A 279 -2.31 0.48 8.56
CA HIS A 279 -2.84 -0.47 7.57
C HIS A 279 -1.98 -0.56 6.30
N SER A 280 -1.53 0.59 5.79
CA SER A 280 -0.65 0.66 4.62
C SER A 280 0.72 0.02 4.89
N GLN A 281 1.27 0.20 6.10
CA GLN A 281 2.52 -0.41 6.52
C GLN A 281 2.41 -1.94 6.64
N VAL A 282 1.31 -2.46 7.19
CA VAL A 282 1.06 -3.89 7.29
C VAL A 282 0.96 -4.53 5.91
N LEU A 283 0.36 -3.84 4.93
CA LEU A 283 0.25 -4.28 3.54
C LEU A 283 1.56 -4.15 2.73
N TRP A 284 2.60 -3.55 3.30
CA TRP A 284 3.89 -3.39 2.64
C TRP A 284 4.55 -4.75 2.38
N LYS A 285 4.85 -5.05 1.10
CA LYS A 285 5.37 -6.35 0.62
C LYS A 285 4.47 -7.53 0.99
N ARG A 286 3.55 -7.90 0.11
CA ARG A 286 2.68 -9.08 0.28
C ARG A 286 3.50 -10.38 0.35
N PRO A 287 3.45 -11.16 1.44
CA PRO A 287 4.20 -12.40 1.58
C PRO A 287 3.87 -13.44 0.49
N GLN A 288 2.61 -13.50 0.06
CA GLN A 288 2.14 -14.44 -0.97
C GLN A 288 2.87 -14.25 -2.31
N ALA A 289 3.18 -12.99 -2.64
CA ALA A 289 3.94 -12.69 -3.85
C ALA A 289 5.34 -13.29 -3.76
N TYR A 290 6.03 -13.16 -2.62
CA TYR A 290 7.36 -13.75 -2.44
C TYR A 290 7.32 -15.28 -2.24
N GLN A 291 6.24 -15.85 -1.69
CA GLN A 291 6.06 -17.30 -1.66
C GLN A 291 5.97 -17.87 -3.07
N ALA A 292 5.25 -17.20 -3.98
CA ALA A 292 5.21 -17.58 -5.39
C ALA A 292 6.61 -17.51 -6.02
N ILE A 293 7.38 -16.45 -5.74
CA ILE A 293 8.79 -16.35 -6.20
C ILE A 293 9.64 -17.50 -5.67
N VAL A 294 9.57 -17.81 -4.37
CA VAL A 294 10.31 -18.92 -3.76
C VAL A 294 9.96 -20.24 -4.44
N LYS A 295 8.67 -20.49 -4.70
CA LYS A 295 8.20 -21.69 -5.40
C LYS A 295 8.77 -21.80 -6.82
N GLU A 296 8.78 -20.71 -7.58
CA GLU A 296 9.30 -20.72 -8.95
C GLU A 296 10.84 -20.81 -9.00
N ILE A 297 11.56 -20.25 -8.01
CA ILE A 297 13.00 -20.46 -7.87
C ILE A 297 13.30 -21.93 -7.53
N ASP A 298 12.50 -22.55 -6.66
CA ASP A 298 12.64 -23.98 -6.31
C ASP A 298 12.40 -24.87 -7.55
N ALA A 299 11.38 -24.57 -8.36
CA ALA A 299 11.19 -25.23 -9.65
C ALA A 299 12.39 -25.02 -10.60
N GLY A 300 13.01 -23.84 -10.58
CA GLY A 300 14.23 -23.55 -11.32
C GLY A 300 15.46 -24.31 -10.83
N LEU A 301 15.58 -24.57 -9.52
CA LEU A 301 16.60 -25.47 -8.97
C LEU A 301 16.44 -26.88 -9.54
N VAL A 302 15.21 -27.40 -9.55
CA VAL A 302 14.91 -28.73 -10.12
C VAL A 302 15.30 -28.79 -11.60
N LYS A 303 14.89 -27.80 -12.41
CA LYS A 303 15.25 -27.71 -13.84
C LYS A 303 16.77 -27.68 -14.07
N PHE A 304 17.53 -27.01 -13.21
CA PHE A 304 18.99 -27.02 -13.30
C PHE A 304 19.54 -28.43 -13.04
N LYS A 305 19.08 -29.10 -11.98
CA LYS A 305 19.57 -30.43 -11.58
C LYS A 305 19.21 -31.52 -12.60
N GLU A 306 18.12 -31.37 -13.34
CA GLU A 306 17.70 -32.32 -14.40
C GLU A 306 18.62 -32.30 -15.63
N LYS A 307 19.14 -31.13 -16.02
CA LYS A 307 19.96 -30.96 -17.24
C LYS A 307 21.46 -30.77 -16.99
N VAL A 308 21.90 -30.59 -15.74
CA VAL A 308 23.32 -30.40 -15.44
C VAL A 308 24.15 -31.64 -15.85
N PRO A 309 25.19 -31.49 -16.70
CA PRO A 309 26.06 -32.61 -17.05
C PRO A 309 26.87 -33.09 -15.85
N LYS A 310 27.22 -34.39 -15.82
CA LYS A 310 28.02 -34.98 -14.73
C LYS A 310 29.38 -34.30 -14.52
N GLU A 311 29.95 -33.71 -15.57
CA GLU A 311 31.22 -32.96 -15.50
C GLU A 311 31.07 -31.69 -14.66
N HIS A 312 29.90 -31.04 -14.73
CA HIS A 312 29.59 -29.80 -14.02
C HIS A 312 28.90 -30.04 -12.67
N ASP A 313 28.26 -31.21 -12.47
CA ASP A 313 27.64 -31.63 -11.20
C ASP A 313 28.68 -32.11 -10.17
N THR A 314 29.63 -31.22 -9.86
CA THR A 314 30.68 -31.49 -8.88
C THR A 314 30.11 -31.61 -7.46
N PRO A 315 30.81 -32.27 -6.51
CA PRO A 315 30.38 -32.34 -5.12
C PRO A 315 30.19 -30.98 -4.45
N LEU A 316 30.88 -29.93 -4.94
CA LEU A 316 30.71 -28.56 -4.47
C LEU A 316 29.37 -27.98 -4.93
N ILE A 317 29.01 -28.15 -6.21
CA ILE A 317 27.73 -27.69 -6.77
C ILE A 317 26.57 -28.46 -6.14
N ASP A 318 26.69 -29.76 -5.92
CA ASP A 318 25.65 -30.54 -5.26
C ASP A 318 25.42 -30.11 -3.79
N LYS A 319 26.51 -29.86 -3.04
CA LYS A 319 26.40 -29.29 -1.67
C LYS A 319 25.74 -27.92 -1.68
N LEU A 320 26.12 -27.07 -2.63
CA LEU A 320 25.54 -25.74 -2.80
C LEU A 320 24.05 -25.82 -3.14
N HIS A 321 23.68 -26.70 -4.07
CA HIS A 321 22.30 -26.95 -4.48
C HIS A 321 21.43 -27.37 -3.28
N ARG A 322 21.89 -28.35 -2.49
CA ARG A 322 21.18 -28.78 -1.27
C ARG A 322 21.05 -27.65 -0.24
N SER A 323 22.10 -26.84 -0.08
CA SER A 323 22.06 -25.66 0.79
C SER A 323 21.04 -24.61 0.32
N MET A 324 20.96 -24.39 -1.00
CA MET A 324 19.98 -23.49 -1.62
C MET A 324 18.54 -23.97 -1.42
N VAL A 325 18.27 -25.26 -1.65
CA VAL A 325 16.94 -25.86 -1.40
C VAL A 325 16.52 -25.67 0.07
N ALA A 326 17.39 -26.00 1.02
CA ALA A 326 17.12 -25.82 2.44
C ALA A 326 16.87 -24.34 2.79
N ARG A 327 17.59 -23.40 2.15
CA ARG A 327 17.40 -21.96 2.34
C ARG A 327 16.05 -21.48 1.79
N LEU A 328 15.62 -21.98 0.63
CA LEU A 328 14.29 -21.65 0.07
C LEU A 328 13.16 -22.20 0.94
N GLN A 329 13.31 -23.42 1.47
CA GLN A 329 12.37 -23.99 2.43
C GLN A 329 12.27 -23.11 3.69
N PHE A 330 13.40 -22.65 4.23
CA PHE A 330 13.41 -21.69 5.33
C PHE A 330 12.68 -20.39 4.98
N TYR A 331 12.90 -19.82 3.80
CA TYR A 331 12.20 -18.60 3.35
C TYR A 331 10.70 -18.82 3.17
N SER A 332 10.29 -19.97 2.64
CA SER A 332 8.88 -20.33 2.52
C SER A 332 8.19 -20.33 3.89
N LEU A 333 8.78 -21.02 4.88
CA LEU A 333 8.25 -21.06 6.24
C LEU A 333 8.26 -19.69 6.93
N LYS A 334 9.34 -18.91 6.74
CA LYS A 334 9.42 -17.53 7.24
C LYS A 334 8.27 -16.67 6.69
N LEU A 335 8.01 -16.73 5.38
CA LEU A 335 6.95 -15.96 4.74
C LEU A 335 5.55 -16.38 5.21
N THR A 336 5.31 -17.67 5.40
CA THR A 336 4.06 -18.18 6.00
C THR A 336 3.85 -17.65 7.41
N GLY A 337 4.91 -17.58 8.22
CA GLY A 337 4.85 -16.96 9.55
C GLY A 337 4.46 -15.48 9.49
N ILE A 338 5.05 -14.73 8.55
CA ILE A 338 4.72 -13.31 8.33
C ILE A 338 3.28 -13.15 7.85
N GLU A 339 2.82 -13.99 6.93
CA GLU A 339 1.45 -13.97 6.40
C GLU A 339 0.39 -14.14 7.50
N ASN A 340 0.55 -15.17 8.35
CA ASN A 340 -0.37 -15.42 9.46
C ASN A 340 -0.46 -14.22 10.41
N TYR A 341 0.70 -13.60 10.67
CA TYR A 341 0.79 -12.42 11.52
C TYR A 341 0.16 -11.18 10.88
N GLN A 342 0.39 -10.98 9.57
CA GLN A 342 -0.21 -9.92 8.78
C GLN A 342 -1.74 -10.03 8.79
N ALA A 343 -2.28 -11.23 8.55
CA ALA A 343 -3.72 -11.51 8.59
C ALA A 343 -4.33 -11.14 9.95
N THR A 344 -3.70 -11.58 11.05
CA THR A 344 -4.14 -11.24 12.41
C THR A 344 -4.13 -9.74 12.67
N THR A 345 -3.09 -9.03 12.21
CA THR A 345 -2.95 -7.58 12.39
C THR A 345 -3.99 -6.81 11.59
N LEU A 346 -4.28 -7.24 10.35
CA LEU A 346 -5.32 -6.64 9.51
C LEU A 346 -6.72 -6.83 10.13
N GLU A 347 -7.02 -8.01 10.67
CA GLU A 347 -8.29 -8.28 11.33
C GLU A 347 -8.49 -7.40 12.56
N ARG A 348 -7.43 -7.24 13.38
CA ARG A 348 -7.46 -6.33 14.53
C ARG A 348 -7.64 -4.87 14.13
N LEU A 349 -6.95 -4.40 13.08
CA LEU A 349 -7.14 -3.06 12.52
C LEU A 349 -8.59 -2.86 12.03
N HIS A 350 -9.19 -3.87 11.40
CA HIS A 350 -10.59 -3.82 10.97
C HIS A 350 -11.54 -3.64 12.15
N ILE A 351 -11.34 -4.40 13.23
CA ILE A 351 -12.11 -4.26 14.48
C ILE A 351 -12.00 -2.84 15.03
N GLN A 352 -10.80 -2.25 15.06
CA GLN A 352 -10.62 -0.88 15.57
C GLN A 352 -11.30 0.17 14.69
N ARG A 353 -11.24 0.01 13.36
CA ARG A 353 -11.96 0.89 12.44
C ARG A 353 -13.47 0.86 12.70
N SER A 354 -14.05 -0.33 12.78
CA SER A 354 -15.49 -0.51 13.05
C SER A 354 -15.92 0.01 14.42
N ALA A 355 -15.07 -0.17 15.45
CA ALA A 355 -15.31 0.38 16.79
C ALA A 355 -15.31 1.91 16.79
N ARG A 356 -14.37 2.54 16.08
CA ARG A 356 -14.33 4.00 15.90
C ARG A 356 -15.58 4.50 15.15
N GLU A 357 -15.95 3.87 14.05
CA GLU A 357 -17.13 4.24 13.27
C GLU A 357 -18.40 4.20 14.13
N SER A 358 -18.55 3.17 14.96
CA SER A 358 -19.65 3.05 15.91
C SER A 358 -19.66 4.21 16.93
N LYS A 359 -18.49 4.65 17.42
CA LYS A 359 -18.39 5.80 18.34
C LYS A 359 -18.82 7.11 17.67
N ILE A 360 -18.42 7.35 16.43
CA ILE A 360 -18.80 8.54 15.68
C ILE A 360 -20.33 8.57 15.47
N GLN A 361 -20.91 7.44 15.07
CA GLN A 361 -22.37 7.32 14.92
C GLN A 361 -23.10 7.62 16.24
N PHE A 362 -22.57 7.17 17.38
CA PHE A 362 -23.14 7.46 18.69
C PHE A 362 -23.05 8.97 19.05
N GLN A 363 -21.92 9.62 18.79
CA GLN A 363 -21.77 11.07 19.00
C GLN A 363 -22.74 11.86 18.12
N MET A 364 -22.86 11.49 16.84
CA MET A 364 -23.81 12.10 15.91
C MET A 364 -25.26 11.94 16.39
N ALA A 365 -25.64 10.76 16.92
CA ALA A 365 -26.96 10.53 17.50
C ALA A 365 -27.22 11.45 18.70
N GLY A 366 -26.22 11.64 19.57
CA GLY A 366 -26.29 12.58 20.70
C GLY A 366 -26.46 14.03 20.27
N GLU A 367 -25.76 14.48 19.22
CA GLU A 367 -25.92 15.82 18.64
C GLU A 367 -27.26 16.00 17.95
N GLN A 368 -27.73 15.00 17.18
CA GLN A 368 -29.05 14.99 16.58
C GLN A 368 -30.15 15.09 17.65
N ARG A 369 -29.99 14.42 18.78
CA ARG A 369 -30.90 14.56 19.93
C ARG A 369 -30.92 15.99 20.46
N ARG A 370 -29.76 16.62 20.64
CA ARG A 370 -29.66 18.03 21.07
C ARG A 370 -30.33 18.97 20.07
N LEU A 371 -30.10 18.75 18.78
CA LEU A 371 -30.72 19.51 17.69
C LEU A 371 -32.24 19.33 17.68
N ALA A 372 -32.74 18.10 17.87
CA ALA A 372 -34.16 17.80 17.95
C ALA A 372 -34.81 18.52 19.16
N HIS A 373 -34.18 18.50 20.34
CA HIS A 373 -34.67 19.26 21.49
C HIS A 373 -34.67 20.77 21.24
N ALA A 374 -33.63 21.32 20.61
CA ALA A 374 -33.57 22.73 20.24
C ALA A 374 -34.66 23.11 19.23
N SER A 375 -34.89 22.26 18.22
CA SER A 375 -35.95 22.42 17.21
C SER A 375 -37.36 22.33 17.82
N LYS A 376 -37.58 21.43 18.79
CA LYS A 376 -38.85 21.38 19.55
C LYS A 376 -39.11 22.68 20.29
N ARG A 377 -38.08 23.28 20.91
CA ARG A 377 -38.20 24.59 21.58
C ARG A 377 -38.50 25.72 20.59
N ASP A 378 -37.85 25.72 19.43
CA ASP A 378 -38.10 26.71 18.37
C ASP A 378 -39.53 26.59 17.82
N SER A 379 -40.03 25.37 17.68
CA SER A 379 -41.42 25.09 17.28
C SER A 379 -42.43 25.69 18.27
N THR A 380 -42.16 25.60 19.59
CA THR A 380 -43.01 26.25 20.62
C THR A 380 -42.99 27.78 20.51
N ALA A 381 -41.84 28.38 20.22
CA ALA A 381 -41.75 29.83 19.97
C ALA A 381 -42.55 30.22 18.72
N MET A 382 -42.47 29.42 17.64
CA MET A 382 -43.24 29.64 16.41
C MET A 382 -44.76 29.54 16.62
N LYS A 383 -45.21 28.62 17.49
CA LYS A 383 -46.62 28.55 17.92
C LYS A 383 -47.07 29.85 18.60
N THR A 384 -46.22 30.41 19.48
CA THR A 384 -46.52 31.66 20.20
C THR A 384 -46.66 32.86 19.25
N ILE A 385 -45.76 32.98 18.27
CA ILE A 385 -45.84 34.05 17.25
C ILE A 385 -47.10 33.89 16.39
N SER A 386 -47.43 32.66 15.99
CA SER A 386 -48.63 32.37 15.21
C SER A 386 -49.91 32.71 15.98
N LEU A 387 -49.96 32.41 17.28
CA LEU A 387 -51.05 32.80 18.16
C LEU A 387 -51.19 34.33 18.24
N LEU A 388 -50.07 35.05 18.39
CA LEU A 388 -50.07 36.50 18.41
C LEU A 388 -50.60 37.10 17.10
N GLY A 389 -50.22 36.51 15.96
CA GLY A 389 -50.76 36.84 14.64
C GLY A 389 -52.27 36.58 14.54
N ALA A 390 -52.76 35.45 15.03
CA ALA A 390 -54.19 35.11 15.04
C ALA A 390 -55.03 36.08 15.89
N VAL A 391 -54.45 36.64 16.95
CA VAL A 391 -55.10 37.66 17.80
C VAL A 391 -55.14 39.03 17.09
N PHE A 392 -54.07 39.44 16.41
CA PHE A 392 -53.95 40.78 15.83
C PHE A 392 -54.50 40.93 14.40
N LEU A 393 -54.49 39.87 13.59
CA LEU A 393 -54.96 39.92 12.19
C LEU A 393 -56.42 40.35 12.02
N PRO A 394 -57.40 39.83 12.80
CA PRO A 394 -58.81 40.21 12.62
C PRO A 394 -59.06 41.67 12.99
N GLY A 395 -58.42 42.13 14.08
CA GLY A 395 -58.52 43.51 14.54
C GLY A 395 -57.89 44.49 13.56
N THR A 396 -56.69 44.20 13.04
CA THR A 396 -56.03 45.07 12.06
C THR A 396 -56.75 45.10 10.70
N PHE A 397 -57.26 43.97 10.23
CA PHE A 397 -58.05 43.90 8.99
C PHE A 397 -59.34 44.72 9.09
N LEU A 398 -60.13 44.50 10.16
CA LEU A 398 -61.37 45.26 10.37
C LEU A 398 -61.08 46.74 10.61
N ALA A 399 -60.02 47.08 11.35
CA ALA A 399 -59.62 48.46 11.54
C ALA A 399 -59.29 49.14 10.20
N SER A 400 -58.62 48.47 9.27
CA SER A 400 -58.35 49.02 7.92
C SER A 400 -59.62 49.24 7.10
N VAL A 401 -60.51 48.22 7.05
CA VAL A 401 -61.77 48.28 6.31
C VAL A 401 -62.67 49.40 6.84
N PHE A 402 -62.77 49.52 8.15
CA PHE A 402 -63.64 50.49 8.82
C PHE A 402 -63.00 51.87 8.99
N SER A 403 -61.67 52.00 8.92
CA SER A 403 -60.96 53.29 8.95
C SER A 403 -61.36 54.18 7.77
N MET A 404 -61.61 53.58 6.60
CA MET A 404 -62.07 54.31 5.41
C MET A 404 -63.52 54.81 5.51
N THR A 405 -64.35 54.24 6.39
CA THR A 405 -65.78 54.53 6.47
C THR A 405 -66.18 55.37 7.69
N PHE A 406 -65.37 55.37 8.76
CA PHE A 406 -65.69 56.07 10.01
C PHE A 406 -65.09 57.49 10.12
N PHE A 407 -64.11 57.84 9.27
CA PHE A 407 -63.53 59.18 9.22
C PHE A 407 -64.00 59.91 7.95
N ASP A 408 -65.16 60.54 8.01
CA ASP A 408 -65.59 61.48 6.97
C ASP A 408 -65.02 62.86 7.27
N PHE A 409 -63.87 63.20 6.67
CA PHE A 409 -63.33 64.56 6.69
C PHE A 409 -64.07 65.43 5.67
N ALA A 410 -65.37 65.64 5.88
CA ALA A 410 -66.08 66.71 5.18
C ALA A 410 -65.40 68.04 5.55
N LYS A 411 -65.10 68.87 4.53
CA LYS A 411 -64.50 70.18 4.72
C LYS A 411 -65.44 71.05 5.55
N ASP A 412 -64.89 71.59 6.63
CA ASP A 412 -65.47 72.52 7.60
C ASP A 412 -66.14 71.89 8.84
N ALA A 413 -65.32 71.94 9.92
CA ALA A 413 -65.64 71.89 11.36
C ALA A 413 -65.87 70.51 12.03
N ASP A 414 -64.96 70.28 12.99
CA ASP A 414 -64.82 69.23 14.01
C ASP A 414 -64.75 67.77 13.54
N PRO A 415 -63.63 67.05 13.81
CA PRO A 415 -63.57 65.60 13.61
C PRO A 415 -64.51 64.92 14.61
N VAL A 416 -65.76 64.70 14.21
CA VAL A 416 -66.75 63.99 15.02
C VAL A 416 -66.48 62.49 14.88
N ILE A 417 -65.99 61.89 15.97
CA ILE A 417 -65.92 60.43 16.12
C ILE A 417 -67.34 59.89 15.86
N SER A 418 -67.51 59.08 14.81
CA SER A 418 -68.82 58.50 14.47
C SER A 418 -69.39 57.70 15.65
N LYS A 419 -70.68 57.90 15.95
CA LYS A 419 -71.42 57.17 17.01
C LYS A 419 -71.49 55.66 16.80
N GLU A 420 -71.07 55.16 15.63
CA GLU A 420 -71.09 53.76 15.25
C GLU A 420 -69.79 52.99 15.58
N LEU A 421 -68.81 53.62 16.26
CA LEU A 421 -67.57 52.98 16.71
C LEU A 421 -67.82 51.69 17.54
N TRP A 422 -68.97 51.57 18.20
CA TRP A 422 -69.34 50.37 18.94
C TRP A 422 -69.56 49.14 18.03
N VAL A 423 -69.95 49.32 16.76
CA VAL A 423 -70.14 48.25 15.77
C VAL A 423 -68.81 47.55 15.45
N TYR A 424 -67.71 48.31 15.40
CA TYR A 424 -66.37 47.74 15.26
C TYR A 424 -66.05 46.76 16.39
N PHE A 425 -66.29 47.13 17.65
CA PHE A 425 -66.06 46.23 18.80
C PHE A 425 -67.03 45.05 18.81
N ALA A 426 -68.30 45.27 18.43
CA ALA A 426 -69.33 44.23 18.36
C ALA A 426 -69.02 43.13 17.32
N ILE A 427 -68.32 43.45 16.24
CA ILE A 427 -67.93 42.48 15.20
C ILE A 427 -66.52 41.91 15.46
N THR A 428 -65.57 42.75 15.86
CA THR A 428 -64.17 42.35 16.01
C THR A 428 -63.98 41.36 17.15
N VAL A 429 -64.61 41.58 18.32
CA VAL A 429 -64.42 40.72 19.49
C VAL A 429 -64.92 39.29 19.25
N PRO A 430 -66.15 39.05 18.75
CA PRO A 430 -66.62 37.70 18.44
C PRO A 430 -65.80 37.01 17.34
N LEU A 431 -65.38 37.76 16.32
CA LEU A 431 -64.56 37.20 15.23
C LEU A 431 -63.18 36.76 15.73
N THR A 432 -62.52 37.57 16.56
CA THR A 432 -61.24 37.19 17.19
C THR A 432 -61.41 35.98 18.10
N ILE A 433 -62.48 35.92 18.90
CA ILE A 433 -62.78 34.75 19.74
C ILE A 433 -62.99 33.49 18.88
N PHE A 434 -63.69 33.60 17.75
CA PHE A 434 -63.92 32.48 16.85
C PHE A 434 -62.61 31.97 16.21
N ILE A 435 -61.75 32.87 15.74
CA ILE A 435 -60.46 32.52 15.10
C ILE A 435 -59.48 31.93 16.12
N VAL A 436 -59.31 32.57 17.27
CA VAL A 436 -58.44 32.08 18.34
C VAL A 436 -58.99 30.77 18.92
N GLY A 437 -60.30 30.68 19.13
CA GLY A 437 -60.96 29.45 19.59
C GLY A 437 -60.78 28.29 18.60
N GLY A 438 -60.94 28.55 17.30
CA GLY A 438 -60.67 27.58 16.24
C GLY A 438 -59.21 27.12 16.22
N TRP A 439 -58.26 28.05 16.39
CA TRP A 439 -56.84 27.74 16.49
C TRP A 439 -56.51 26.91 17.73
N ILE A 440 -57.04 27.27 18.91
CA ILE A 440 -56.82 26.51 20.16
C ILE A 440 -57.38 25.10 20.03
N VAL A 441 -58.57 24.91 19.46
CA VAL A 441 -59.16 23.59 19.26
C VAL A 441 -58.34 22.76 18.27
N PHE A 442 -57.87 23.38 17.19
CA PHE A 442 -57.02 22.73 16.19
C PHE A 442 -55.65 22.34 16.76
N ASP A 443 -55.01 23.24 17.52
CA ASP A 443 -53.73 22.99 18.17
C ASP A 443 -53.86 21.89 19.23
N ARG A 444 -54.86 21.97 20.13
CA ARG A 444 -55.11 20.92 21.14
C ARG A 444 -55.44 19.55 20.54
N ARG A 445 -56.19 19.51 19.43
CA ARG A 445 -56.47 18.24 18.72
C ARG A 445 -55.21 17.64 18.09
N ARG A 446 -54.35 18.48 17.51
CA ARG A 446 -53.06 18.02 16.95
C ARG A 446 -52.08 17.61 18.03
N GLU A 447 -52.00 18.36 19.13
CA GLU A 447 -51.15 18.01 20.28
C GLU A 447 -51.49 16.65 20.87
N GLY A 448 -52.77 16.27 20.92
CA GLY A 448 -53.17 14.94 21.39
C GLY A 448 -52.67 13.80 20.50
N GLN A 449 -52.60 13.99 19.17
CA GLN A 449 -52.06 13.00 18.25
C GLN A 449 -50.52 12.94 18.30
N PHE A 450 -49.86 14.10 18.35
CA PHE A 450 -48.40 14.17 18.45
C PHE A 450 -47.86 13.72 19.81
N ALA A 451 -48.59 13.89 20.91
CA ALA A 451 -48.14 13.43 22.23
C ALA A 451 -48.11 11.89 22.34
N VAL A 452 -49.03 11.20 21.66
CA VAL A 452 -49.04 9.73 21.58
C VAL A 452 -47.89 9.24 20.69
N GLU A 453 -47.69 9.86 19.53
CA GLU A 453 -46.53 9.56 18.66
C GLU A 453 -45.20 9.85 19.34
N ASP A 454 -45.05 10.96 20.08
CA ASP A 454 -43.84 11.31 20.84
C ASP A 454 -43.57 10.29 21.94
N ALA A 455 -44.58 9.86 22.69
CA ALA A 455 -44.43 8.87 23.77
C ALA A 455 -44.05 7.49 23.24
N ASP A 456 -44.63 7.08 22.10
CA ASP A 456 -44.24 5.85 21.42
C ASP A 456 -42.81 5.95 20.85
N LEU A 457 -42.41 7.11 20.32
CA LEU A 457 -41.06 7.35 19.83
C LEU A 457 -40.04 7.27 20.98
N GLU A 458 -40.31 7.92 22.11
CA GLU A 458 -39.42 7.95 23.28
C GLU A 458 -39.26 6.56 23.88
N ARG A 459 -40.35 5.79 23.97
CA ARG A 459 -40.31 4.39 24.42
C ARG A 459 -39.53 3.48 23.46
N ASN A 460 -39.70 3.66 22.15
CA ASN A 460 -38.93 2.93 21.14
C ASN A 460 -37.43 3.29 21.20
N ILE A 461 -37.10 4.55 21.47
CA ILE A 461 -35.72 5.02 21.63
C ILE A 461 -35.08 4.44 22.89
N GLU A 462 -35.77 4.45 24.04
CA GLU A 462 -35.25 3.86 25.28
C GLU A 462 -34.99 2.35 25.13
N HIS A 463 -35.89 1.63 24.45
CA HIS A 463 -35.71 0.21 24.16
C HIS A 463 -34.50 -0.02 23.25
N MET A 464 -34.33 0.81 22.22
CA MET A 464 -33.19 0.74 21.31
C MET A 464 -31.86 1.07 22.01
N GLU A 465 -31.81 2.09 22.89
CA GLU A 465 -30.63 2.41 23.70
C GLU A 465 -30.27 1.27 24.65
N ALA A 466 -31.26 0.65 25.30
CA ALA A 466 -31.06 -0.50 26.18
C ALA A 466 -30.50 -1.72 25.42
N ASP A 467 -31.05 -2.02 24.24
CA ASP A 467 -30.59 -3.12 23.38
C ASP A 467 -29.17 -2.87 22.85
N ILE A 468 -28.85 -1.64 22.44
CA ILE A 468 -27.51 -1.25 21.99
C ILE A 468 -26.49 -1.34 23.13
N MET A 469 -26.84 -0.84 24.32
CA MET A 469 -25.98 -0.94 25.51
C MET A 469 -25.76 -2.38 25.95
N ALA A 470 -26.78 -3.23 25.85
CA ALA A 470 -26.66 -4.66 26.10
C ALA A 470 -25.74 -5.35 25.07
N MET A 471 -25.87 -5.02 23.78
CA MET A 471 -24.99 -5.52 22.73
C MET A 471 -23.53 -5.07 22.90
N MET A 472 -23.32 -3.80 23.27
CA MET A 472 -21.98 -3.25 23.58
C MET A 472 -21.36 -3.99 24.77
N ARG A 473 -22.07 -4.12 25.91
CA ARG A 473 -21.57 -4.87 27.08
C ARG A 473 -21.26 -6.32 26.74
N LYS A 474 -22.12 -6.99 25.97
CA LYS A 474 -21.92 -8.39 25.55
C LYS A 474 -20.68 -8.56 24.67
N ARG A 475 -20.44 -7.64 23.71
CA ARG A 475 -19.24 -7.65 22.87
C ARG A 475 -17.96 -7.33 23.66
N THR A 476 -18.03 -6.44 24.64
CA THR A 476 -16.87 -6.07 25.47
C THR A 476 -16.50 -7.17 26.47
N MET A 477 -17.48 -7.82 27.11
CA MET A 477 -17.27 -8.93 28.06
C MET A 477 -16.89 -10.26 27.40
N SER A 478 -17.38 -10.54 26.18
CA SER A 478 -17.05 -11.78 25.47
C SER A 478 -15.56 -11.93 25.15
N LYS A 479 -14.76 -10.84 25.15
CA LYS A 479 -13.30 -10.89 24.99
C LYS A 479 -12.51 -11.00 26.30
N ALA A 480 -13.14 -10.72 27.44
CA ALA A 480 -12.50 -10.89 28.76
C ALA A 480 -12.40 -12.37 29.17
N ASN A 481 -13.38 -13.19 28.77
CA ASN A 481 -13.45 -14.61 29.19
C ASN A 481 -12.49 -15.56 28.45
N THR A 482 -11.86 -15.15 27.35
CA THR A 482 -10.87 -15.99 26.64
C THR A 482 -9.50 -16.06 27.31
N TRP A 483 -9.21 -15.21 28.31
CA TRP A 483 -7.96 -15.24 29.06
C TRP A 483 -8.04 -16.02 30.39
N THR A 484 -9.24 -16.29 30.90
CA THR A 484 -9.45 -16.96 32.21
C THR A 484 -9.77 -18.45 32.11
N SER A 485 -10.04 -19.01 30.93
CA SER A 485 -10.10 -20.46 30.75
C SER A 485 -8.70 -21.03 30.54
N VAL A 486 -7.85 -20.93 31.57
CA VAL A 486 -6.70 -21.82 31.70
C VAL A 486 -7.27 -23.21 31.98
N THR A 487 -7.19 -24.08 30.99
CA THR A 487 -7.48 -25.51 31.12
C THR A 487 -6.65 -26.05 32.28
N SER A 488 -7.30 -26.51 33.34
CA SER A 488 -6.63 -27.18 34.46
C SER A 488 -5.78 -28.35 33.93
N PRO A 489 -4.54 -28.53 34.41
CA PRO A 489 -3.74 -29.67 34.00
C PRO A 489 -4.41 -30.95 34.48
N ILE A 490 -4.54 -31.91 33.56
CA ILE A 490 -4.89 -33.29 33.88
C ILE A 490 -3.80 -33.80 34.84
N ARG A 491 -4.19 -34.10 36.08
CA ARG A 491 -3.30 -34.69 37.11
C ARG A 491 -2.98 -36.16 36.75
N PRO A 492 -1.80 -36.65 37.19
CA PRO A 492 -1.15 -37.85 36.67
C PRO A 492 -1.94 -39.14 36.86
#